data_AF-A0A2K3L7F6-F1
#
_entry.id   AF-A0A2K3L7F6-F1
#
_cell.length_a   1.000
_cell.length_b   1.000
_cell.length_c   1.000
_cell.angle_alpha   90.00
_cell.angle_beta   90.00
_cell.angle_gamma   90.00
#
_symmetry.space_group_name_H-M   'P 1'
#
loop_
_entity.id
_entity.type
_entity.pdbx_description
1 polymer ?
#
loop_
_entity_poly.entity_id
_entity_poly.type
_entity_poly.pdbx_seq_one_letter_code
_entity_poly.pdbx_strand_id
1 'polypeptide(L)'
;RNFGYPRLVALAIIQAVMALGLSYYTIGLVGQIYVIAITMGFGYGAHWSIVLAATSEIFGLKNFGTMYNFLTTASPIGSLLVSGLASTLYDYYAEQQAKHRNDNELLLCEGNICYSITCGILAVVCLFEAGLSLIIVQRTKRFYSQLYGKSLASS
;
A
#
# COMPACT_ATOMS: atom_id res chain seq x y z
N ARG A 1 -14.41 7.16 -25.64
CA ARG A 1 -14.26 8.06 -24.47
C ARG A 1 -13.92 7.17 -23.27
N ASN A 2 -12.64 6.85 -23.08
CA ASN A 2 -12.23 5.93 -22.02
C ASN A 2 -12.14 6.74 -20.73
N PHE A 3 -13.11 6.52 -19.85
CA PHE A 3 -13.13 7.16 -18.56
C PHE A 3 -11.94 6.67 -17.72
N GLY A 4 -11.31 7.54 -16.94
CA GLY A 4 -10.22 7.18 -16.00
C GLY A 4 -10.67 6.49 -14.71
N TYR A 5 -11.99 6.36 -14.46
CA TYR A 5 -12.54 5.68 -13.28
C TYR A 5 -12.19 4.18 -13.15
N PRO A 6 -12.13 3.35 -14.22
CA PRO A 6 -11.99 1.91 -14.07
C PRO A 6 -10.58 1.56 -13.57
N ARG A 7 -9.58 2.39 -13.89
CA ARG A 7 -8.20 2.24 -13.42
C ARG A 7 -8.07 2.52 -11.93
N LEU A 8 -8.67 3.61 -11.44
CA LEU A 8 -8.68 3.94 -10.01
C LEU A 8 -9.48 2.93 -9.18
N VAL A 9 -10.57 2.39 -9.73
CA VAL A 9 -11.32 1.30 -9.09
C VAL A 9 -10.49 0.01 -9.05
N ALA A 10 -9.81 -0.35 -10.15
CA ALA A 10 -8.91 -1.50 -10.17
C ALA A 10 -7.76 -1.33 -9.17
N LEU A 11 -7.19 -0.13 -9.05
CA LEU A 11 -6.16 0.19 -8.07
C LEU A 11 -6.66 -0.03 -6.63
N ALA A 12 -7.86 0.47 -6.30
CA ALA A 12 -8.46 0.27 -4.98
C ALA A 12 -8.69 -1.22 -4.66
N ILE A 13 -9.11 -2.02 -5.65
CA ILE A 13 -9.29 -3.47 -5.49
C ILE A 13 -7.95 -4.16 -5.23
N ILE A 14 -6.92 -3.84 -6.02
CA ILE A 14 -5.57 -4.39 -5.84
C ILE A 14 -5.02 -4.05 -4.46
N GLN A 15 -5.20 -2.81 -4.02
CA GLN A 15 -4.77 -2.35 -2.71
C GLN A 15 -5.48 -3.09 -1.56
N ALA A 16 -6.77 -3.38 -1.73
CA ALA A 16 -7.52 -4.20 -0.78
C ALA A 16 -7.00 -5.65 -0.74
N VAL A 17 -6.65 -6.24 -1.89
CA VAL A 17 -6.05 -7.58 -1.96
C VAL A 17 -4.70 -7.62 -1.25
N MET A 18 -3.86 -6.60 -1.43
CA MET A 18 -2.58 -6.50 -0.70
C MET A 18 -2.79 -6.35 0.81
N ALA A 19 -3.75 -5.52 1.24
CA ALA A 19 -4.11 -5.38 2.65
C ALA A 19 -4.58 -6.72 3.26
N LEU A 20 -5.35 -7.51 2.50
CA LEU A 20 -5.76 -8.86 2.92
C LEU A 20 -4.55 -9.79 3.08
N GLY A 21 -3.61 -9.79 2.14
CA GLY A 21 -2.38 -10.58 2.23
C GLY A 21 -1.52 -10.22 3.46
N LEU A 22 -1.41 -8.92 3.77
CA LEU A 22 -0.73 -8.42 4.97
C LEU A 22 -1.47 -8.80 6.26
N SER A 23 -2.81 -8.72 6.27
CA SER A 23 -3.62 -9.16 7.40
C SER A 23 -3.56 -10.68 7.61
N TYR A 24 -3.42 -11.46 6.54
CA TYR A 24 -3.26 -12.90 6.65
C TYR A 24 -1.97 -13.29 7.37
N TYR A 25 -0.90 -12.51 7.16
CA TYR A 25 0.37 -12.71 7.85
C TYR A 25 0.26 -12.51 9.38
N THR A 26 -0.62 -11.62 9.84
CA THR A 26 -0.77 -11.41 11.30
C THR A 26 -1.43 -12.59 12.01
N ILE A 27 -2.19 -13.42 11.28
CA ILE A 27 -2.88 -14.60 11.80
C ILE A 27 -1.91 -15.74 12.12
N GLY A 28 -0.70 -15.75 11.54
CA GLY A 28 0.33 -16.73 11.91
C GLY A 28 0.15 -18.13 11.32
N LEU A 29 -0.57 -18.26 10.19
CA LEU A 29 -0.83 -19.56 9.55
C LEU A 29 0.42 -20.12 8.84
N VAL A 30 0.49 -21.45 8.74
CA VAL A 30 1.56 -22.14 8.00
C VAL A 30 1.55 -21.71 6.54
N GLY A 31 2.70 -21.29 6.00
CA GLY A 31 2.82 -20.79 4.62
C GLY A 31 2.50 -19.30 4.43
N GLN A 32 2.32 -18.53 5.51
CA GLN A 32 2.05 -17.09 5.45
C GLN A 32 3.03 -16.28 4.57
N ILE A 33 4.32 -16.62 4.59
CA ILE A 33 5.36 -15.92 3.81
C ILE A 33 5.15 -16.12 2.30
N TYR A 34 4.64 -17.29 1.88
CA TYR A 34 4.37 -17.57 0.48
C TYR A 34 3.14 -16.79 -0.01
N VAL A 35 2.07 -16.76 0.80
CA VAL A 35 0.84 -16.02 0.48
C VAL A 35 1.13 -14.53 0.36
N ILE A 36 1.83 -13.93 1.34
CA ILE A 36 2.16 -12.51 1.32
C ILE A 36 3.10 -12.17 0.15
N ALA A 37 4.08 -13.01 -0.16
CA ALA A 37 5.00 -12.76 -1.27
C ALA A 37 4.28 -12.75 -2.63
N ILE A 38 3.36 -13.69 -2.87
CA ILE A 38 2.58 -13.74 -4.12
C ILE A 38 1.66 -12.55 -4.23
N THR A 39 0.86 -12.28 -3.18
CA THR A 39 -0.11 -11.19 -3.20
C THR A 39 0.58 -9.83 -3.32
N MET A 40 1.69 -9.62 -2.62
CA MET A 40 2.46 -8.38 -2.70
C MET A 40 3.20 -8.24 -4.03
N GLY A 41 3.83 -9.30 -4.54
CA GLY A 41 4.55 -9.26 -5.82
C GLY A 41 3.63 -8.94 -7.00
N PHE A 42 2.48 -9.62 -7.09
CA PHE A 42 1.49 -9.35 -8.12
C PHE A 42 0.83 -7.98 -7.92
N GLY A 43 0.38 -7.68 -6.70
CA GLY A 43 -0.35 -6.45 -6.40
C GLY A 43 0.49 -5.18 -6.59
N TYR A 44 1.74 -5.19 -6.13
CA TYR A 44 2.63 -4.04 -6.24
C TYR A 44 3.00 -3.75 -7.70
N GLY A 45 3.26 -4.79 -8.50
CA GLY A 45 3.52 -4.62 -9.94
C GLY A 45 2.32 -4.03 -10.69
N ALA A 46 1.11 -4.50 -10.37
CA ALA A 46 -0.12 -3.95 -10.93
C ALA A 46 -0.39 -2.52 -10.45
N HIS A 47 -0.15 -2.23 -9.17
CA HIS A 47 -0.28 -0.89 -8.59
C HIS A 47 0.58 0.11 -9.37
N TRP A 48 1.90 -0.14 -9.49
CA TRP A 48 2.80 0.81 -10.16
C TRP A 48 2.42 1.04 -11.62
N SER A 49 2.06 -0.03 -12.33
CA SER A 49 1.63 0.06 -13.72
C SER A 49 0.38 0.94 -13.87
N ILE A 50 -0.62 0.75 -13.02
CA ILE A 50 -1.88 1.50 -13.06
C ILE A 50 -1.66 2.95 -12.63
N VAL A 51 -0.88 3.21 -11.58
CA VAL A 51 -0.61 4.56 -11.07
C VAL A 51 0.12 5.41 -12.11
N LEU A 52 1.13 4.87 -12.79
CA LEU A 52 1.83 5.60 -13.86
C LEU A 52 0.90 5.89 -15.04
N ALA A 53 0.07 4.92 -15.42
CA ALA A 53 -0.90 5.09 -16.50
C ALA A 53 -2.02 6.09 -16.15
N ALA A 54 -2.46 6.14 -14.89
CA ALA A 54 -3.44 7.12 -14.42
C ALA A 54 -2.84 8.52 -14.31
N THR A 55 -1.59 8.63 -13.86
CA THR A 55 -0.88 9.91 -13.72
C THR A 55 -0.66 10.58 -15.07
N SER A 56 -0.28 9.81 -16.10
CA SER A 56 -0.10 10.35 -17.47
C SER A 56 -1.41 10.80 -18.12
N GLU A 57 -2.55 10.18 -17.76
CA GLU A 57 -3.88 10.61 -18.20
C GLU A 57 -4.36 11.89 -17.50
N ILE A 58 -4.11 12.03 -16.20
CA ILE A 58 -4.59 13.17 -15.39
C ILE A 58 -3.74 14.42 -15.62
N PHE A 59 -2.42 14.30 -15.58
CA PHE A 59 -1.50 15.44 -15.67
C PHE A 59 -0.95 15.68 -17.07
N GLY A 60 -1.21 14.76 -18.00
CA GLY A 60 -0.60 14.78 -19.32
C GLY A 60 0.90 14.46 -19.27
N LEU A 61 1.47 14.23 -20.45
CA LEU A 61 2.89 13.84 -20.59
C LEU A 61 3.86 14.98 -20.28
N LYS A 62 3.42 16.24 -20.33
CA LYS A 62 4.29 17.42 -20.20
C LYS A 62 4.96 17.52 -18.83
N ASN A 63 4.26 17.16 -17.75
CA ASN A 63 4.76 17.21 -16.38
C ASN A 63 4.93 15.81 -15.74
N PHE A 64 4.85 14.74 -16.55
CA PHE A 64 4.90 13.37 -16.07
C PHE A 64 6.22 13.07 -15.33
N GLY A 65 7.34 13.56 -15.86
CA GLY A 65 8.66 13.36 -15.24
C GLY A 65 8.75 13.90 -13.82
N THR A 66 8.19 15.09 -13.54
CA THR A 66 8.20 15.67 -12.18
C THR A 66 7.35 14.84 -11.21
N MET A 67 6.16 14.42 -11.64
CA MET A 67 5.26 13.60 -10.81
C MET A 67 5.86 12.22 -10.53
N TYR A 68 6.47 11.61 -11.53
CA TYR A 68 7.18 10.34 -11.38
C TYR A 68 8.34 10.44 -10.39
N ASN A 69 9.18 11.48 -10.51
CA ASN A 69 10.29 11.71 -9.58
C ASN A 69 9.81 11.91 -8.14
N PHE A 70 8.68 12.58 -7.94
CA PHE A 70 8.08 12.71 -6.62
C PHE A 70 7.64 11.36 -6.05
N LEU A 71 6.98 10.52 -6.87
CA LEU A 71 6.60 9.16 -6.49
C LEU A 71 7.80 8.28 -6.13
N THR A 72 8.85 8.31 -6.96
CA THR A 72 10.07 7.53 -6.69
C THR A 72 10.84 8.06 -5.49
N THR A 73 10.73 9.33 -5.14
CA THR A 73 11.33 9.92 -3.93
C THR A 73 10.52 9.61 -2.67
N ALA A 74 9.19 9.48 -2.78
CA ALA A 74 8.35 9.07 -1.66
C ALA A 74 8.68 7.64 -1.19
N SER A 75 9.04 6.74 -2.12
CA SER A 75 9.38 5.34 -1.82
C SER A 75 10.55 5.18 -0.82
N PRO A 76 11.75 5.75 -1.02
CA PRO A 76 12.84 5.67 -0.04
C PRO A 76 12.50 6.36 1.27
N ILE A 77 11.76 7.48 1.26
CA ILE A 77 11.32 8.13 2.50
C ILE A 77 10.44 7.19 3.33
N GLY A 78 9.44 6.57 2.70
CA GLY A 78 8.58 5.59 3.37
C GLY A 78 9.37 4.39 3.88
N SER A 79 10.27 3.85 3.06
CA SER A 79 11.12 2.72 3.46
C SER A 79 11.99 3.06 4.67
N LEU A 80 12.60 4.24 4.73
CA LEU A 80 13.42 4.66 5.87
C LEU A 80 12.60 4.77 7.17
N LEU A 81 11.40 5.36 7.10
CA LEU A 81 10.51 5.49 8.25
C LEU A 81 10.06 4.12 8.77
N VAL A 82 9.62 3.24 7.87
CA VAL A 82 9.16 1.89 8.24
C VAL A 82 10.32 1.03 8.73
N SER A 83 11.49 1.12 8.09
CA SER A 83 12.68 0.37 8.51
C SER A 83 13.14 0.78 9.91
N GLY A 84 13.16 2.09 10.21
CA GLY A 84 13.47 2.58 11.56
C GLY A 84 12.51 2.05 12.61
N LEU A 85 11.19 2.03 12.32
CA LEU A 85 10.19 1.44 13.21
C LEU A 85 10.34 -0.08 13.36
N ALA A 86 10.66 -0.77 12.27
CA ALA A 86 10.85 -2.22 12.29
C ALA A 86 12.08 -2.61 13.12
N SER A 87 13.18 -1.85 13.01
CA SER A 87 14.40 -2.08 13.79
C SER A 87 14.18 -1.86 15.28
N THR A 88 13.56 -0.74 15.68
CA THR A 88 13.30 -0.48 17.12
C THR A 88 12.39 -1.54 17.74
N LEU A 89 11.40 -2.01 16.97
CA LEU A 89 10.50 -3.06 17.42
C LEU A 89 11.21 -4.42 17.49
N TYR A 90 12.05 -4.73 16.51
CA TYR A 90 12.86 -5.95 16.51
C TYR A 90 13.77 -6.01 17.75
N ASP A 91 14.49 -4.93 18.04
CA ASP A 91 15.38 -4.84 19.19
C ASP A 91 14.60 -5.01 20.51
N TYR A 92 13.43 -4.37 20.63
CA TYR A 92 12.55 -4.50 21.79
C TYR A 92 12.16 -5.96 22.08
N TYR A 93 11.72 -6.70 21.06
CA TYR A 93 11.34 -8.10 21.23
C TYR A 93 12.54 -9.04 21.35
N ALA A 94 13.66 -8.74 20.68
CA ALA A 94 14.90 -9.49 20.80
C ALA A 94 15.43 -9.45 22.25
N GLU A 95 15.44 -8.27 22.89
CA GLU A 95 15.81 -8.14 24.30
C GLU A 95 14.87 -8.90 25.23
N GLN A 96 13.56 -8.88 24.95
CA GLN A 96 12.56 -9.57 25.75
C GLN A 96 12.72 -11.10 25.66
N GLN A 97 13.02 -11.63 24.47
CA GLN A 97 13.29 -13.06 24.25
C GLN A 97 14.64 -13.48 24.86
N ALA A 98 15.68 -12.66 24.75
CA ALA A 98 17.01 -12.94 25.32
C ALA A 98 16.97 -13.06 26.86
N LYS A 99 16.22 -12.16 27.52
CA LYS A 99 15.97 -12.23 28.98
C LYS A 99 15.30 -13.54 29.40
N HIS A 100 14.47 -14.12 28.55
CA HIS A 100 13.77 -15.36 28.86
C HIS A 100 14.59 -16.61 28.52
N ARG A 101 15.47 -16.55 27.51
CA ARG A 101 16.41 -17.61 27.14
C ARG A 101 17.64 -17.68 28.07
N ASN A 102 17.88 -16.67 28.91
CA ASN A 102 19.06 -16.57 29.79
C ASN A 102 20.39 -16.68 29.01
N ASP A 103 20.35 -16.27 27.74
CA ASP A 103 21.42 -16.40 26.77
C ASP A 103 21.82 -15.00 26.35
N ASN A 104 23.00 -14.54 26.82
CA ASN A 104 23.45 -13.16 26.67
C ASN A 104 24.11 -12.88 25.31
N GLU A 105 24.29 -13.89 24.45
CA GLU A 105 25.06 -13.75 23.20
C GLU A 105 24.22 -13.59 21.92
N LEU A 106 22.93 -13.94 21.90
CA LEU A 106 22.10 -13.90 20.68
C LEU A 106 20.84 -13.04 20.85
N LEU A 107 20.96 -11.75 20.53
CA LEU A 107 19.83 -10.82 20.36
C LEU A 107 19.16 -11.07 19.01
N LEU A 108 18.37 -12.14 18.92
CA LEU A 108 17.58 -12.46 17.74
C LEU A 108 16.10 -12.56 18.12
N CYS A 109 15.26 -11.80 17.41
CA CYS A 109 13.82 -11.97 17.48
C CYS A 109 13.38 -13.05 16.49
N GLU A 110 12.80 -14.13 17.01
CA GLU A 110 12.30 -15.25 16.22
C GLU A 110 10.78 -15.37 16.33
N GLY A 111 10.13 -15.66 15.19
CA GLY A 111 8.69 -15.95 15.11
C GLY A 111 7.85 -14.84 14.50
N ASN A 112 6.53 -15.11 14.38
CA ASN A 112 5.58 -14.20 13.73
C ASN A 112 5.46 -12.86 14.45
N ILE A 113 5.72 -12.82 15.75
CA ILE A 113 5.51 -11.63 16.59
C ILE A 113 6.43 -10.46 16.20
N CYS A 114 7.64 -10.75 15.71
CA CYS A 114 8.62 -9.74 15.30
C CYS A 114 8.16 -8.95 14.05
N TYR A 115 7.40 -9.61 13.16
CA TYR A 115 6.98 -9.06 11.88
C TYR A 115 5.49 -8.73 11.81
N SER A 116 4.66 -9.34 12.66
CA SER A 116 3.20 -9.17 12.65
C SER A 116 2.79 -7.71 12.83
N ILE A 117 3.45 -6.97 13.72
CA ILE A 117 3.15 -5.54 13.94
C ILE A 117 3.53 -4.71 12.72
N THR A 118 4.72 -4.92 12.15
CA THR A 118 5.15 -4.21 10.93
C THR A 118 4.21 -4.50 9.76
N CYS A 119 3.81 -5.77 9.58
CA CYS A 119 2.80 -6.17 8.61
C CYS A 119 1.43 -5.53 8.90
N GLY A 120 1.05 -5.41 10.17
CA GLY A 120 -0.17 -4.71 10.59
C GLY A 120 -0.15 -3.22 10.24
N ILE A 121 0.95 -2.52 10.50
CA ILE A 121 1.13 -1.11 10.11
C ILE A 121 1.00 -0.97 8.59
N LEU A 122 1.69 -1.82 7.83
CA LEU A 122 1.61 -1.82 6.37
C LEU A 122 0.20 -2.14 5.86
N ALA A 123 -0.55 -3.02 6.53
CA ALA A 123 -1.95 -3.28 6.21
C ALA A 123 -2.82 -2.03 6.39
N VAL A 124 -2.66 -1.30 7.50
CA VAL A 124 -3.38 -0.05 7.78
C VAL A 124 -3.04 1.01 6.72
N VAL A 125 -1.77 1.15 6.36
CA VAL A 125 -1.33 2.05 5.28
C VAL A 125 -1.98 1.67 3.95
N CYS A 126 -2.03 0.38 3.62
CA CYS A 126 -2.71 -0.09 2.40
C CYS A 126 -4.20 0.24 2.40
N LEU A 127 -4.89 0.04 3.53
CA LEU A 127 -6.31 0.39 3.66
C LEU A 127 -6.55 1.89 3.53
N PHE A 128 -5.67 2.72 4.11
CA PHE A 128 -5.75 4.17 3.97
C PHE A 128 -5.61 4.60 2.51
N GLU A 129 -4.67 4.01 1.77
CA GLU A 129 -4.48 4.27 0.35
C GLU A 129 -5.66 3.81 -0.50
N ALA A 130 -6.25 2.64 -0.19
CA ALA A 130 -7.47 2.17 -0.83
C ALA A 130 -8.64 3.15 -0.59
N GLY A 131 -8.75 3.68 0.63
CA GLY A 131 -9.71 4.72 1.00
C GLY A 131 -9.53 6.00 0.19
N LEU A 132 -8.29 6.50 0.08
CA LEU A 132 -7.97 7.66 -0.76
C LEU A 132 -8.34 7.43 -2.22
N SER A 133 -8.02 6.25 -2.76
CA SER A 133 -8.37 5.86 -4.13
C SER A 133 -9.89 5.88 -4.34
N LEU A 134 -10.67 5.33 -3.40
CA LEU A 134 -12.13 5.37 -3.44
C LEU A 134 -12.68 6.80 -3.35
N ILE A 135 -12.11 7.65 -2.48
CA ILE A 135 -12.49 9.06 -2.37
C ILE A 135 -12.26 9.79 -3.70
N ILE A 136 -11.13 9.55 -4.37
CA ILE A 136 -10.83 10.12 -5.69
C ILE A 136 -11.85 9.64 -6.72
N VAL A 137 -12.17 8.34 -6.75
CA VAL A 137 -13.21 7.80 -7.64
C VAL A 137 -14.54 8.50 -7.42
N GLN A 138 -14.97 8.65 -6.15
CA GLN A 138 -16.21 9.33 -5.80
C GLN A 138 -16.22 10.80 -6.23
N ARG A 139 -15.12 11.54 -5.99
CA ARG A 139 -14.97 12.94 -6.40
C ARG A 139 -15.06 13.08 -7.92
N THR A 140 -14.35 12.25 -8.67
CA THR A 140 -14.38 12.25 -10.14
C THR A 140 -15.78 11.91 -10.66
N LYS A 141 -16.46 10.91 -10.07
CA LYS A 141 -17.81 10.53 -10.45
C LYS A 141 -18.82 11.67 -10.22
N ARG A 142 -18.71 12.36 -9.07
CA ARG A 142 -19.55 13.53 -8.73
C ARG A 142 -19.30 14.70 -9.68
N PHE A 143 -18.04 15.00 -9.99
CA PHE A 143 -17.67 16.07 -10.92
C PHE A 143 -18.20 15.81 -12.34
N TYR A 144 -18.02 14.60 -12.87
CA TYR A 144 -18.54 14.23 -14.19
C TYR A 144 -20.07 14.16 -14.23
N SER A 145 -20.73 13.70 -13.15
CA SER A 145 -22.20 13.72 -13.04
C SER A 145 -22.75 15.14 -13.03
N GLN A 146 -22.04 16.10 -12.42
CA GLN A 146 -22.43 17.52 -12.47
C GLN A 146 -22.24 18.10 -13.87
N LEU A 147 -21.20 17.68 -14.59
CA LEU A 147 -20.94 18.13 -15.97
C LEU A 147 -21.98 17.59 -16.97
N TYR A 148 -22.28 16.29 -16.90
CA TYR A 148 -23.28 15.66 -17.77
C TYR A 148 -24.73 16.02 -17.37
N GLY A 149 -25.01 16.17 -16.07
CA GLY A 149 -26.32 16.61 -15.57
C GLY A 149 -26.65 18.05 -15.99
N LYS A 150 -25.66 18.95 -16.04
CA LYS A 150 -25.84 20.30 -16.60
C LYS A 150 -26.02 20.30 -18.12
N SER A 151 -25.40 19.37 -18.84
CA SER A 151 -25.54 19.28 -20.30
C SER A 151 -26.91 18.79 -20.76
N LEU A 152 -27.65 18.05 -19.92
CA LEU A 152 -29.03 17.59 -20.19
C LEU A 152 -30.11 18.59 -19.72
N ALA A 153 -29.77 19.52 -18.83
CA ALA A 153 -30.68 20.61 -18.41
C ALA A 153 -30.60 21.86 -19.31
N SER A 154 -29.74 21.83 -20.34
CA SER A 154 -29.51 22.93 -21.29
C SER A 154 -29.89 22.56 -22.73
N SER A 155 -30.61 21.45 -22.93
CA SER A 155 -31.22 21.10 -24.22
C SER A 155 -32.74 21.12 -24.13
#